data_AF-A0A2E5WDG8-F1
#
_entry.id   AF-A0A2E5WDG8-F1
#
_cell.length_a   1.000
_cell.length_b   1.000
_cell.length_c   1.000
_cell.angle_alpha   90.00
_cell.angle_beta   90.00
_cell.angle_gamma   90.00
#
_symmetry.space_group_name_H-M   'P 1'
#
loop_
_entity.id
_entity.type
_entity.pdbx_description
1 polymer ?
#
loop_
_entity_poly.entity_id
_entity_poly.type
_entity_poly.pdbx_seq_one_letter_code
_entity_poly.pdbx_strand_id
1 'polypeptide(L)'
;MQQQEHVDFVCKHLRLRSTPRYPIEKEHVSSPQDATAHLNAMNAVGPSPWELSYSYGRVLQQPALAAWLGKPQNVEAAQRAFGQRARLNSLARSGAYDASMDLAAWRDSGVESDEGKAEVFLSRLQAVQFVV
;
A
#
# COMPACT_ATOMS: atom_id res chain seq x y z
N MET A 1 -16.95 4.37 1.80
CA MET A 1 -17.97 3.93 0.83
C MET A 1 -17.35 3.64 -0.54
N GLN A 2 -16.59 4.57 -1.12
CA GLN A 2 -16.01 4.39 -2.46
C GLN A 2 -15.05 3.19 -2.63
N GLN A 3 -14.28 2.81 -1.59
CA GLN A 3 -13.41 1.63 -1.67
C GLN A 3 -14.19 0.31 -1.73
N GLN A 4 -15.25 0.16 -0.93
CA GLN A 4 -16.04 -1.08 -0.91
C GLN A 4 -16.80 -1.27 -2.22
N GLU A 5 -17.36 -0.18 -2.77
CA GLU A 5 -18.00 -0.21 -4.08
C GLU A 5 -17.03 -0.64 -5.18
N HIS A 6 -15.76 -0.20 -5.10
CA HIS A 6 -14.73 -0.62 -6.03
C HIS A 6 -14.36 -2.10 -5.85
N VAL A 7 -14.21 -2.58 -4.62
CA VAL A 7 -13.98 -4.01 -4.31
C VAL A 7 -15.10 -4.87 -4.90
N ASP A 8 -16.35 -4.53 -4.62
CA ASP A 8 -17.51 -5.28 -5.09
C ASP A 8 -17.60 -5.27 -6.62
N PHE A 9 -17.30 -4.12 -7.23
CA PHE A 9 -17.23 -3.98 -8.68
C PHE A 9 -16.15 -4.89 -9.28
N VAL A 10 -14.93 -4.87 -8.74
CA VAL A 10 -13.81 -5.72 -9.19
C VAL A 10 -14.18 -7.20 -9.04
N CYS A 11 -14.61 -7.62 -7.86
CA CYS A 11 -14.98 -9.01 -7.58
C CYS A 11 -16.12 -9.50 -8.49
N LYS A 12 -17.12 -8.66 -8.76
CA LYS A 12 -18.20 -8.97 -9.70
C LYS A 12 -17.67 -9.19 -11.12
N HIS A 13 -16.80 -8.31 -11.63
CA HIS A 13 -16.28 -8.42 -12.99
C HIS A 13 -15.30 -9.59 -13.15
N LEU A 14 -14.49 -9.89 -12.13
CA LEU A 14 -13.66 -11.10 -12.10
C LEU A 14 -14.50 -12.38 -12.17
N ARG A 15 -15.60 -12.46 -11.40
CA ARG A 15 -16.52 -13.61 -11.43
C ARG A 15 -17.21 -13.74 -12.79
N LEU A 16 -17.59 -12.63 -13.41
CA LEU A 16 -18.22 -12.60 -14.73
C LEU A 16 -17.23 -12.76 -15.89
N ARG A 17 -15.91 -12.78 -15.61
CA ARG A 17 -14.82 -12.74 -16.61
C ARG A 17 -15.00 -11.61 -17.63
N SER A 18 -15.60 -10.50 -17.20
CA SER A 18 -15.82 -9.33 -18.03
C SER A 18 -14.68 -8.34 -17.82
N THR A 19 -14.26 -7.66 -18.88
CA THR A 19 -13.30 -6.55 -18.76
C THR A 19 -14.05 -5.34 -18.19
N PRO A 20 -13.76 -4.88 -16.97
CA PRO A 20 -14.37 -3.67 -16.45
C PRO A 20 -13.97 -2.48 -17.32
N ARG A 21 -14.95 -1.71 -17.79
CA ARG A 21 -14.69 -0.37 -18.32
C ARG A 21 -14.69 0.59 -17.14
N TYR A 22 -13.50 0.88 -16.63
CA TYR A 22 -13.34 1.95 -15.65
C TYR A 22 -13.62 3.30 -16.33
N PRO A 23 -14.41 4.18 -15.72
CA PRO A 23 -14.54 5.54 -16.21
C PRO A 23 -13.16 6.21 -16.21
N ILE A 24 -12.84 6.97 -17.27
CA ILE A 24 -11.52 7.58 -17.56
C ILE A 24 -11.10 8.62 -16.49
N GLU A 25 -11.91 8.84 -15.47
CA GLU A 25 -11.65 9.87 -14.47
C GLU A 25 -10.84 9.33 -13.29
N LYS A 26 -9.64 9.90 -13.19
CA LYS A 26 -8.67 9.92 -12.08
C LYS A 26 -7.65 8.79 -12.10
N GLU A 27 -6.41 9.21 -12.31
CA GLU A 27 -5.22 8.46 -11.95
C GLU A 27 -5.23 8.23 -10.43
N HIS A 28 -5.83 7.11 -10.00
CA HIS A 28 -5.90 6.76 -8.59
C HIS A 28 -4.57 6.16 -8.16
N VAL A 29 -3.66 7.00 -7.68
CA VAL A 29 -2.48 6.53 -6.93
C VAL A 29 -2.95 6.14 -5.53
N SER A 30 -3.17 4.86 -5.30
CA SER A 30 -3.48 4.35 -3.95
C SER A 30 -2.30 4.52 -3.02
N SER A 31 -2.53 4.98 -1.79
CA SER A 31 -1.50 4.97 -0.75
C SER A 31 -1.09 3.52 -0.41
N PRO A 32 0.10 3.31 0.19
CA PRO A 32 0.53 1.98 0.60
C PRO A 32 -0.50 1.23 1.46
N GLN A 33 -1.12 1.94 2.39
CA GLN A 33 -2.13 1.43 3.32
C GLN A 33 -3.45 1.14 2.60
N ASP A 34 -3.90 2.05 1.74
CA ASP A 34 -5.14 1.89 0.98
C ASP A 34 -5.10 0.67 0.07
N ALA A 35 -3.97 0.45 -0.62
CA ALA A 35 -3.82 -0.70 -1.50
C ALA A 35 -3.81 -2.02 -0.72
N THR A 36 -3.11 -2.07 0.43
CA THR A 36 -3.13 -3.24 1.33
C THR A 36 -4.54 -3.52 1.85
N ALA A 37 -5.26 -2.49 2.30
CA ALA A 37 -6.64 -2.62 2.78
C ALA A 37 -7.60 -3.08 1.67
N HIS A 38 -7.44 -2.56 0.45
CA HIS A 38 -8.24 -2.96 -0.70
C HIS A 38 -8.03 -4.44 -1.06
N LEU A 39 -6.78 -4.91 -1.08
CA LEU A 39 -6.47 -6.33 -1.31
C LEU A 39 -7.09 -7.21 -0.22
N ASN A 40 -7.01 -6.78 1.04
CA ASN A 40 -7.60 -7.50 2.16
C ASN A 40 -9.12 -7.62 2.00
N ALA A 41 -9.78 -6.51 1.67
CA ALA A 41 -11.22 -6.49 1.45
C ALA A 41 -11.63 -7.43 0.30
N MET A 42 -10.90 -7.42 -0.83
CA MET A 42 -11.16 -8.37 -1.93
C MET A 42 -11.03 -9.83 -1.49
N ASN A 43 -10.01 -10.16 -0.68
CA ASN A 43 -9.82 -11.52 -0.17
C ASN A 43 -10.81 -11.90 0.95
N ALA A 44 -11.42 -10.92 1.63
CA ALA A 44 -12.42 -11.14 2.68
C ALA A 44 -13.85 -11.35 2.14
N VAL A 45 -14.16 -10.90 0.91
CA VAL A 45 -15.51 -11.01 0.29
C VAL A 45 -15.94 -12.46 0.02
N GLY A 46 -15.02 -13.42 0.09
CA GLY A 46 -15.31 -14.86 0.05
C GLY A 46 -14.52 -15.61 -1.02
N PRO A 47 -14.74 -16.93 -1.14
CA PRO A 47 -13.94 -17.79 -2.00
C PRO A 47 -14.05 -17.35 -3.47
N SER A 48 -12.90 -17.09 -4.07
CA SER A 48 -12.73 -16.87 -5.50
C SER A 48 -12.17 -18.15 -6.14
N PRO A 49 -12.53 -18.49 -7.39
CA PRO A 49 -11.95 -19.64 -8.08
C PRO A 49 -10.44 -19.45 -8.39
N TRP A 50 -9.91 -18.24 -8.20
CA TRP A 50 -8.49 -17.92 -8.33
C TRP A 50 -7.99 -17.16 -7.09
N GLU A 51 -6.73 -17.37 -6.74
CA GLU A 51 -6.06 -16.60 -5.70
C GLU A 51 -5.87 -15.14 -6.12
N LEU A 52 -6.28 -14.20 -5.28
CA LEU A 52 -6.08 -12.78 -5.49
C LEU A 52 -4.81 -12.34 -4.77
N SER A 53 -3.76 -12.06 -5.54
CA SER A 53 -2.47 -11.59 -5.04
C SER A 53 -2.16 -10.17 -5.53
N TYR A 54 -1.00 -9.65 -5.17
CA TYR A 54 -0.56 -8.31 -5.52
C TYR A 54 0.67 -8.32 -6.43
N SER A 55 0.76 -7.30 -7.29
CA SER A 55 1.95 -6.96 -8.06
C SER A 55 2.16 -5.44 -7.95
N TYR A 56 2.79 -5.03 -6.85
CA TYR A 56 2.91 -3.63 -6.47
C TYR A 56 4.31 -3.06 -6.73
N GLY A 57 4.37 -1.94 -7.45
CA GLY A 57 5.58 -1.12 -7.57
C GLY A 57 5.63 -0.04 -6.48
N ARG A 58 5.00 1.11 -6.74
CA ARG A 58 5.00 2.29 -5.86
C ARG A 58 4.54 1.99 -4.43
N VAL A 59 3.43 1.27 -4.27
CA VAL A 59 2.86 0.86 -2.97
C VAL A 59 3.88 0.12 -2.09
N LEU A 60 4.73 -0.73 -2.69
CA LEU A 60 5.71 -1.53 -1.96
C LEU A 60 7.00 -0.74 -1.66
N GLN A 61 7.43 0.11 -2.59
CA GLN A 61 8.70 0.82 -2.50
C GLN A 61 8.61 2.17 -1.75
N GLN A 62 7.45 2.84 -1.78
CA GLN A 62 7.29 4.18 -1.21
C GLN A 62 7.68 4.27 0.29
N PRO A 63 7.30 3.33 1.18
CA PRO A 63 7.75 3.36 2.58
C PRO A 63 9.27 3.20 2.73
N ALA A 64 9.88 2.35 1.89
CA ALA A 64 11.32 2.11 1.91
C ALA A 64 12.10 3.34 1.44
N LEU A 65 11.66 3.98 0.36
CA LEU A 65 12.23 5.21 -0.16
C LEU A 65 12.09 6.36 0.87
N ALA A 66 10.98 6.41 1.60
CA ALA A 66 10.75 7.36 2.67
C ALA A 66 11.71 7.21 3.84
N ALA A 67 11.97 5.97 4.26
CA ALA A 67 12.96 5.70 5.31
C ALA A 67 14.39 5.94 4.82
N TRP A 68 14.69 5.63 3.56
CA TRP A 68 16.05 5.71 3.02
C TRP A 68 16.57 7.14 2.88
N LEU A 69 15.77 8.06 2.34
CA LEU A 69 16.17 9.46 2.05
C LEU A 69 17.45 9.60 1.19
N GLY A 70 17.86 8.55 0.48
CA GLY A 70 19.12 8.51 -0.27
C GLY A 70 20.38 8.45 0.61
N LYS A 71 20.25 8.20 1.92
CA LYS A 71 21.37 8.19 2.87
C LYS A 71 21.86 6.75 3.12
N PRO A 72 23.16 6.44 2.94
CA PRO A 72 23.69 5.11 3.21
C PRO A 72 23.45 4.62 4.64
N GLN A 73 23.40 5.53 5.61
CA GLN A 73 23.17 5.20 7.02
C GLN A 73 21.74 4.69 7.28
N ASN A 74 20.80 4.97 6.37
CA ASN A 74 19.39 4.60 6.52
C ASN A 74 19.01 3.30 5.79
N VAL A 75 19.99 2.59 5.22
CA VAL A 75 19.73 1.36 4.44
C VAL A 75 18.98 0.31 5.28
N GLU A 76 19.38 0.11 6.54
CA GLU A 76 18.70 -0.84 7.44
C GLU A 76 17.25 -0.40 7.76
N ALA A 77 17.01 0.90 7.95
CA ALA A 77 15.67 1.43 8.15
C ALA A 77 14.79 1.23 6.90
N ALA A 78 15.35 1.43 5.71
CA ALA A 78 14.66 1.21 4.43
C ALA A 78 14.31 -0.26 4.20
N GLN A 79 15.24 -1.18 4.49
CA GLN A 79 15.02 -2.62 4.40
C GLN A 79 13.92 -3.08 5.37
N ARG A 80 13.93 -2.57 6.61
CA ARG A 80 12.88 -2.85 7.60
C ARG A 80 11.51 -2.36 7.12
N ALA A 81 11.43 -1.12 6.62
CA ALA A 81 10.17 -0.57 6.09
C ALA A 81 9.64 -1.36 4.88
N PHE A 82 10.53 -1.78 3.96
CA PHE A 82 10.16 -2.64 2.84
C PHE A 82 9.63 -4.00 3.30
N GLY A 83 10.36 -4.67 4.20
CA GLY A 83 9.99 -5.97 4.74
C GLY A 83 8.66 -5.94 5.50
N GLN A 84 8.42 -4.88 6.27
CA GLN A 84 7.14 -4.65 6.95
C GLN A 84 5.99 -4.52 5.95
N ARG A 85 6.12 -3.67 4.92
CA ARG A 85 5.05 -3.50 3.91
C ARG A 85 4.81 -4.80 3.12
N ALA A 86 5.87 -5.54 2.79
CA ALA A 86 5.75 -6.86 2.16
C ALA A 86 4.97 -7.84 3.04
N ARG A 87 5.26 -7.87 4.35
CA ARG A 87 4.55 -8.71 5.32
C ARG A 87 3.07 -8.34 5.42
N LEU A 88 2.73 -7.05 5.49
CA LEU A 88 1.35 -6.58 5.56
C LEU A 88 0.57 -6.93 4.28
N ASN A 89 1.19 -6.79 3.10
CA ASN A 89 0.57 -7.22 1.84
C ASN A 89 0.36 -8.74 1.78
N SER A 90 1.30 -9.53 2.33
CA SER A 90 1.11 -10.97 2.45
C SER A 90 -0.06 -11.33 3.38
N LEU A 91 -0.27 -10.59 4.47
CA LEU A 91 -1.42 -10.77 5.35
C LEU A 91 -2.74 -10.38 4.67
N ALA A 92 -2.72 -9.30 3.88
CA ALA A 92 -3.87 -8.88 3.10
C ALA A 92 -4.25 -9.90 2.01
N ARG A 93 -3.27 -10.58 1.41
CA ARG A 93 -3.53 -11.72 0.51
C ARG A 93 -4.31 -12.83 1.20
N SER A 94 -4.04 -13.09 2.48
CA SER A 94 -4.79 -14.07 3.28
C SER A 94 -6.09 -13.54 3.90
N GLY A 95 -6.45 -12.27 3.68
CA GLY A 95 -7.62 -11.65 4.32
C GLY A 95 -7.46 -11.40 5.83
N ALA A 96 -6.22 -11.43 6.33
CA ALA A 96 -5.87 -11.34 7.76
C ALA A 96 -5.20 -10.00 8.14
N TYR A 97 -5.24 -9.01 7.26
CA TYR A 97 -4.68 -7.69 7.53
C TYR A 97 -5.69 -6.81 8.26
N ASP A 98 -5.18 -6.06 9.24
CA ASP A 98 -5.91 -5.02 9.97
C ASP A 98 -5.11 -3.72 9.97
N ALA A 99 -5.80 -2.58 9.84
CA ALA A 99 -5.16 -1.27 9.78
C ALA A 99 -4.37 -0.91 11.07
N SER A 100 -4.73 -1.49 12.21
CA SER A 100 -3.96 -1.32 13.46
C SER A 100 -2.57 -1.98 13.40
N MET A 101 -2.35 -2.93 12.49
CA MET A 101 -1.03 -3.56 12.30
C MET A 101 -0.01 -2.59 11.71
N ASP A 102 -0.44 -1.58 10.96
CA ASP A 102 0.44 -0.50 10.49
C ASP A 102 0.96 0.34 11.67
N LEU A 103 0.11 0.63 12.66
CA LEU A 103 0.50 1.34 13.89
C LEU A 103 1.47 0.51 14.74
N ALA A 104 1.23 -0.81 14.85
CA ALA A 104 2.14 -1.72 15.55
C ALA A 104 3.51 -1.81 14.83
N ALA A 105 3.50 -1.92 13.50
CA ALA A 105 4.72 -1.94 12.69
C ALA A 105 5.53 -0.63 12.84
N TRP A 106 4.83 0.51 12.94
CA TRP A 106 5.48 1.78 13.23
C TRP A 106 6.15 1.79 14.61
N ARG A 107 5.47 1.31 15.67
CA ARG A 107 6.03 1.21 17.03
C ARG A 107 7.27 0.31 17.10
N ASP A 108 7.25 -0.81 16.40
CA ASP A 108 8.36 -1.78 16.38
C ASP A 108 9.57 -1.30 15.56
N SER A 109 9.38 -0.30 14.69
CA SER A 109 10.46 0.21 13.84
C SER A 109 11.56 0.97 14.62
N GLY A 110 11.28 1.36 15.87
CA GLY A 110 12.22 2.08 16.73
C GLY A 110 12.61 3.46 16.19
N VAL A 111 11.82 4.00 15.25
CA VAL A 111 11.99 5.36 14.74
C VAL A 111 11.31 6.30 15.73
N GLU A 112 12.10 6.89 16.61
CA GLU A 112 11.66 7.95 17.53
C GLU A 112 11.04 9.10 16.73
N SER A 113 9.95 9.68 17.25
CA SER A 113 9.10 10.66 16.59
C SER A 113 9.83 11.98 16.31
N ASP A 114 10.65 12.01 15.27
CA ASP A 114 11.08 13.25 14.64
C ASP A 114 9.98 13.69 13.67
N GLU A 115 8.88 14.24 14.22
CA GLU A 115 7.75 14.79 13.46
C GLU A 115 8.21 15.78 12.38
N GLY A 116 9.34 16.47 12.60
CA GLY A 116 9.97 17.37 11.64
C GLY A 116 10.63 16.71 10.41
N LYS A 117 10.97 15.41 10.44
CA LYS A 117 11.56 14.72 9.27
C LYS A 117 10.50 14.27 8.27
N ALA A 118 9.30 13.93 8.74
CA ALA A 118 8.18 13.53 7.88
C ALA A 118 7.66 14.71 7.04
N GLU A 119 7.57 15.91 7.63
CA GLU A 119 7.15 17.13 6.93
C GLU A 119 8.16 17.56 5.84
N VAL A 120 9.46 17.50 6.15
CA VAL A 120 10.54 17.78 5.18
C VAL A 120 10.55 16.76 4.04
N PHE A 121 10.17 15.50 4.31
CA PHE A 121 10.07 14.46 3.29
C PHE A 121 8.83 14.61 2.40
N LEU A 122 7.66 14.94 2.98
CA LEU A 122 6.45 15.23 2.20
C LEU A 122 6.65 16.46 1.30
N SER A 123 7.33 17.50 1.80
CA SER A 123 7.66 18.69 1.02
C SER A 123 8.67 18.41 -0.11
N ARG A 124 9.62 17.49 0.09
CA ARG A 124 10.58 17.07 -0.94
C ARG A 124 10.01 16.05 -1.94
N LEU A 125 9.07 15.20 -1.55
CA LEU A 125 8.39 14.29 -2.48
C LEU A 125 7.46 15.04 -3.43
N GLN A 126 6.77 16.09 -2.98
CA GLN A 126 5.99 16.95 -3.88
C GLN A 126 6.89 17.64 -4.93
N ALA A 127 8.16 17.92 -4.61
CA ALA A 127 9.10 18.50 -5.56
C ALA A 127 9.61 17.51 -6.63
N VAL A 128 9.61 16.20 -6.35
CA VAL A 128 10.01 15.17 -7.34
C VAL A 128 8.84 14.80 -8.26
N GLN A 129 7.59 15.01 -7.82
CA GLN A 129 6.40 14.72 -8.62
C GLN A 129 6.15 15.72 -9.76
N PHE A 130 6.99 16.77 -9.89
CA PHE A 130 6.93 17.78 -10.96
C PHE A 130 8.07 17.67 -12.00
N VAL A 131 8.92 16.65 -11.94
CA VAL A 131 9.96 16.40 -12.95
C VAL A 131 9.92 14.94 -13.41
N VAL A 132 8.81 14.54 -14.04
CA VAL A 132 8.73 13.65 -15.22
C VAL A 132 7.44 14.00 -15.95
#